data_AF-A0A914GAM2-F1
#
_entry.id   AF-A0A914GAM2-F1
#
_cell.length_a   1.000
_cell.length_b   1.000
_cell.length_c   1.000
_cell.angle_alpha   90.00
_cell.angle_beta   90.00
_cell.angle_gamma   90.00
#
_symmetry.space_group_name_H-M   'P 1'
#
loop_
_entity.id
_entity.type
_entity.pdbx_description
1 polymer ?
#
loop_
_entity_poly.entity_id
_entity_poly.type
_entity_poly.pdbx_seq_one_letter_code
_entity_poly.pdbx_strand_id
1 'polypeptide(L)'
;MNVQRNQKIVLQALDLFQQYYHNQISQLLHNFPAEQLTSQGVKFWSGTKRCPHALDYDVNNPTHFEFVYAASILRAQQYRLEPIMDRSRIAEIAKSFAPEPFQPRSGVRIAVTEEEASAQDNMEDDTETQVEQLKLSLARLNIRTTLNSIDFEKDDDTNHHMEFVTA
;
A
#
# COMPACT_ATOMS: atom_id res chain seq x y z
N MET A 1 -6.82 13.96 22.84
CA MET A 1 -6.63 14.43 21.46
C MET A 1 -5.57 13.62 20.70
N ASN A 2 -4.42 13.29 21.31
CA ASN A 2 -3.35 12.50 20.65
C ASN A 2 -3.66 11.00 20.49
N VAL A 3 -4.34 10.38 21.46
CA VAL A 3 -4.68 8.94 21.44
C VAL A 3 -5.49 8.54 20.18
N GLN A 4 -6.49 9.34 19.80
CA GLN A 4 -7.29 9.10 18.59
C GLN A 4 -6.48 9.28 17.30
N ARG A 5 -5.50 10.19 17.29
CA ARG A 5 -4.62 10.41 16.11
C ARG A 5 -3.66 9.25 15.93
N ASN A 6 -3.08 8.73 17.02
CA ASN A 6 -2.17 7.60 16.97
C ASN A 6 -2.90 6.30 16.56
N GLN A 7 -4.12 6.08 17.06
CA GLN A 7 -4.95 4.97 16.59
C GLN A 7 -5.23 5.07 15.08
N LYS A 8 -5.50 6.27 14.57
CA LYS A 8 -5.68 6.50 13.13
C LYS A 8 -4.43 6.15 12.32
N ILE A 9 -3.23 6.38 12.85
CA ILE A 9 -1.98 6.00 12.19
C ILE A 9 -1.83 4.48 12.06
N VAL A 10 -2.19 3.73 13.10
CA VAL A 10 -2.18 2.25 13.04
C VAL A 10 -3.20 1.76 11.99
N LEU A 11 -4.41 2.35 11.96
CA LEU A 11 -5.42 2.02 10.94
C LEU A 11 -4.94 2.35 9.51
N GLN A 12 -4.17 3.44 9.33
CA GLN A 12 -3.56 3.76 8.04
C GLN A 12 -2.48 2.75 7.63
N ALA A 13 -1.68 2.24 8.57
CA ALA A 13 -0.71 1.18 8.29
C ALA A 13 -1.40 -0.13 7.88
N LEU A 14 -2.53 -0.47 8.52
CA LEU A 14 -3.36 -1.61 8.12
C LEU A 14 -3.98 -1.43 6.73
N ASP A 15 -4.43 -0.21 6.42
CA ASP A 15 -4.92 0.14 5.09
C ASP A 15 -3.81 0.05 4.03
N LEU A 16 -2.57 0.43 4.35
CA LEU A 16 -1.42 0.20 3.47
C LEU A 16 -1.18 -1.29 3.21
N PHE A 17 -1.25 -2.13 4.24
CA PHE A 17 -1.13 -3.58 4.07
C PHE A 17 -2.22 -4.10 3.12
N GLN A 18 -3.48 -3.72 3.38
CA GLN A 18 -4.62 -4.08 2.54
C GLN A 18 -4.41 -3.61 1.09
N GLN A 19 -3.91 -2.41 0.88
CA GLN A 19 -3.66 -1.89 -0.47
C GLN A 19 -2.58 -2.70 -1.21
N TYR A 20 -1.43 -2.93 -0.60
CA TYR A 20 -0.27 -3.53 -1.28
C TYR A 20 -0.37 -5.05 -1.41
N TYR A 21 -0.75 -5.74 -0.35
CA TYR A 21 -0.66 -7.21 -0.30
C TYR A 21 -1.99 -7.89 -0.60
N HIS A 22 -3.11 -7.16 -0.54
CA HIS A 22 -4.42 -7.68 -0.94
C HIS A 22 -4.93 -7.03 -2.23
N ASN A 23 -5.27 -5.75 -2.22
CA ASN A 23 -6.03 -5.10 -3.29
C ASN A 23 -5.27 -5.04 -4.62
N GLN A 24 -3.99 -4.65 -4.59
CA GLN A 24 -3.17 -4.63 -5.80
C GLN A 24 -2.96 -6.02 -6.39
N ILE A 25 -2.77 -7.03 -5.54
CA ILE A 25 -2.64 -8.42 -5.97
C ILE A 25 -3.96 -8.95 -6.54
N SER A 26 -5.09 -8.66 -5.90
CA SER A 26 -6.42 -9.00 -6.38
C SER A 26 -6.74 -8.32 -7.71
N GLN A 27 -6.34 -7.06 -7.92
CA GLN A 27 -6.46 -6.39 -9.21
C GLN A 27 -5.57 -7.06 -10.27
N LEU A 28 -4.33 -7.40 -9.94
CA LEU A 28 -3.41 -8.10 -10.84
C LEU A 28 -3.99 -9.45 -11.29
N LEU A 29 -4.60 -10.21 -10.37
CA LEU A 29 -5.25 -11.49 -10.67
C LEU A 29 -6.58 -11.33 -11.41
N HIS A 30 -7.28 -10.21 -11.24
CA HIS A 30 -8.44 -9.88 -12.07
C HIS A 30 -8.03 -9.63 -13.53
N ASN A 31 -6.94 -8.88 -13.74
CA ASN A 31 -6.35 -8.63 -15.04
C ASN A 31 -5.76 -9.89 -15.67
N PHE A 32 -5.08 -10.70 -14.85
CA PHE A 32 -4.43 -11.94 -15.28
C PHE A 32 -4.80 -13.13 -14.39
N PRO A 33 -5.95 -13.79 -14.66
CA PRO A 33 -6.40 -14.94 -13.89
C PRO A 33 -5.34 -16.05 -13.83
N ALA A 34 -5.34 -16.83 -12.75
CA ALA A 34 -4.35 -17.90 -12.53
C ALA A 34 -4.26 -18.91 -13.69
N GLU A 35 -5.40 -19.22 -14.31
CA GLU A 35 -5.50 -20.15 -15.45
C GLU A 35 -5.37 -19.48 -16.82
N GLN A 36 -5.03 -18.19 -16.88
CA GLN A 36 -4.91 -17.49 -18.15
C GLN A 36 -3.84 -18.12 -19.03
N LEU A 37 -4.19 -18.27 -20.31
CA LEU A 37 -3.28 -18.71 -21.35
C LEU A 37 -2.85 -17.51 -22.21
N THR A 38 -1.61 -17.56 -22.70
CA THR A 38 -1.13 -16.66 -23.74
C THR A 38 -1.79 -17.00 -25.08
N SER A 39 -1.60 -16.15 -26.09
CA SER A 39 -2.06 -16.40 -27.46
C SER A 39 -1.51 -17.70 -28.07
N GLN A 40 -0.40 -18.23 -27.53
CA GLN A 40 0.22 -19.49 -27.94
C GLN A 40 -0.28 -20.70 -27.12
N GLY A 41 -1.26 -20.52 -26.24
CA GLY A 41 -1.85 -21.60 -25.43
C GLY A 41 -1.03 -22.02 -24.21
N VAL A 42 0.03 -21.28 -23.84
CA VAL A 42 0.88 -21.56 -22.68
C VAL A 42 0.38 -20.76 -21.47
N LYS A 43 0.48 -21.29 -20.23
CA LYS A 43 0.10 -20.57 -19.01
C LYS A 43 0.84 -19.23 -18.89
N PHE A 44 0.10 -18.15 -18.64
CA PHE A 44 0.64 -16.80 -18.44
C PHE A 44 1.62 -16.76 -17.25
N TRP A 45 1.24 -17.38 -16.13
CA TRP A 45 2.06 -17.50 -14.92
C TRP A 45 3.02 -18.70 -15.01
N SER A 46 4.01 -18.60 -15.90
CA SER A 46 5.05 -19.62 -16.07
C SER A 46 6.44 -19.00 -16.29
N GLY A 47 7.48 -19.82 -16.21
CA GLY A 47 8.87 -19.37 -16.35
C GLY A 47 9.28 -18.39 -15.25
N THR A 48 9.52 -17.13 -15.60
CA THR A 48 9.91 -16.06 -14.67
C THR A 48 8.72 -15.44 -13.93
N LYS A 49 7.48 -15.68 -14.37
CA LYS A 49 6.26 -15.14 -13.76
C LYS A 49 5.68 -16.13 -12.75
N ARG A 50 5.61 -15.72 -11.48
CA ARG A 50 4.98 -16.50 -10.40
C ARG A 50 3.59 -15.95 -10.14
N CYS A 51 2.58 -16.81 -10.16
CA CYS A 51 1.21 -16.40 -9.78
C CYS A 51 1.19 -15.98 -8.31
N PRO A 52 0.83 -14.73 -7.99
CA PRO A 52 0.72 -14.29 -6.61
C PRO A 52 -0.60 -14.75 -5.99
N HIS A 53 -0.73 -14.54 -4.68
CA HIS A 53 -1.97 -14.73 -3.93
C HIS A 53 -2.17 -13.50 -3.05
N ALA A 54 -3.40 -12.97 -3.05
CA ALA A 54 -3.74 -11.87 -2.15
C ALA A 54 -3.66 -12.35 -0.70
N LEU A 55 -3.13 -11.50 0.17
CA LEU A 55 -2.98 -11.79 1.59
C LEU A 55 -4.08 -11.10 2.39
N ASP A 56 -4.70 -11.85 3.30
CA ASP A 56 -5.53 -11.26 4.34
C ASP A 56 -4.65 -10.94 5.56
N TYR A 57 -4.85 -9.76 6.14
CA TYR A 57 -4.11 -9.38 7.33
C TYR A 57 -4.43 -10.34 8.49
N ASP A 58 -3.39 -10.82 9.16
CA ASP A 58 -3.50 -11.67 10.35
C ASP A 58 -2.56 -11.13 11.42
N VAL A 59 -3.14 -10.70 12.54
CA VAL A 59 -2.39 -10.15 13.67
C VAL A 59 -1.45 -11.17 14.32
N ASN A 60 -1.69 -12.47 14.14
CA ASN A 60 -0.86 -13.54 14.69
C ASN A 60 0.27 -13.96 13.73
N ASN A 61 0.23 -13.50 12.47
CA ASN A 61 1.34 -13.68 11.55
C ASN A 61 2.42 -12.65 11.88
N PRO A 62 3.64 -13.07 12.29
CA PRO A 62 4.68 -12.14 12.71
C PRO A 62 5.03 -11.12 11.63
N THR A 63 5.17 -11.54 10.37
CA THR A 63 5.53 -10.65 9.25
C THR A 63 4.46 -9.60 9.00
N HIS A 64 3.18 -9.99 9.00
CA HIS A 64 2.08 -9.04 8.84
C HIS A 64 2.07 -8.00 9.97
N PHE A 65 2.25 -8.47 11.21
CA PHE A 65 2.29 -7.59 12.37
C PHE A 65 3.48 -6.64 12.33
N GLU A 66 4.69 -7.13 12.02
CA GLU A 66 5.90 -6.30 11.95
C GLU A 66 5.76 -5.19 10.90
N PHE A 67 5.18 -5.48 9.73
CA PHE A 67 4.92 -4.47 8.71
C PHE A 67 4.06 -3.33 9.28
N VAL A 68 2.92 -3.67 9.91
CA VAL A 68 2.03 -2.67 10.50
C VAL A 68 2.69 -1.92 11.65
N TYR A 69 3.45 -2.62 12.49
CA TYR A 69 4.19 -2.05 13.60
C TYR A 69 5.17 -0.98 13.13
N ALA A 70 6.12 -1.35 12.28
CA ALA A 70 7.15 -0.45 11.76
C ALA A 70 6.54 0.69 10.92
N ALA A 71 5.58 0.38 10.03
CA ALA A 71 4.88 1.38 9.23
C ALA A 71 4.16 2.41 10.10
N SER A 72 3.53 1.98 11.20
CA SER A 72 2.82 2.90 12.11
C SER A 72 3.78 3.84 12.85
N ILE A 73 4.98 3.37 13.21
CA ILE A 73 6.00 4.18 13.88
C ILE A 73 6.55 5.24 12.91
N LEU A 74 6.95 4.82 11.70
CA LEU A 74 7.46 5.74 10.68
C LEU A 74 6.40 6.77 10.29
N ARG A 75 5.15 6.36 10.15
CA ARG A 75 4.05 7.28 9.85
C ARG A 75 3.82 8.26 11.00
N ALA A 76 3.92 7.83 12.27
CA ALA A 76 3.85 8.73 13.42
C ALA A 76 4.98 9.78 13.41
N GLN A 77 6.22 9.37 13.13
CA GLN A 77 7.36 10.26 12.96
C GLN A 77 7.12 11.31 11.85
N GLN A 78 6.60 10.89 10.69
CA GLN A 78 6.26 11.80 9.59
C GLN A 78 5.26 12.89 10.01
N TYR A 79 4.32 12.56 10.90
CA TYR A 79 3.33 13.50 11.45
C TYR A 79 3.77 14.20 12.76
N ARG A 80 5.00 13.96 13.23
CA ARG A 80 5.52 14.48 14.52
C ARG A 80 4.65 14.07 15.71
N LEU A 81 4.14 12.85 15.69
CA LEU A 81 3.37 12.26 16.77
C LEU A 81 4.22 11.21 17.50
N GLU A 82 3.98 11.08 18.80
CA GLU A 82 4.54 9.99 19.60
C GLU A 82 3.94 8.66 19.13
N PRO A 83 4.74 7.66 18.71
CA PRO A 83 4.23 6.38 18.24
C PRO A 83 3.60 5.55 19.37
N ILE A 84 2.75 4.59 19.01
CA ILE A 84 2.31 3.55 19.95
C ILE A 84 3.33 2.42 19.89
N MET A 85 4.17 2.30 20.92
CA MET A 85 5.18 1.23 20.98
C MET A 85 4.64 -0.07 21.61
N ASP A 86 3.51 0.01 22.32
CA ASP A 86 2.84 -1.15 22.92
C ASP A 86 2.22 -2.04 21.84
N ARG A 87 2.87 -3.18 21.61
CA ARG A 87 2.45 -4.19 20.63
C ARG A 87 1.06 -4.75 20.92
N SER A 88 0.70 -4.92 22.20
CA SER A 88 -0.63 -5.41 22.59
C SER A 88 -1.70 -4.40 22.17
N ARG A 89 -1.41 -3.11 22.35
CA ARG A 89 -2.31 -2.04 21.95
C ARG A 89 -2.50 -1.97 20.43
N ILE A 90 -1.42 -2.16 19.66
CA ILE A 90 -1.52 -2.26 18.19
C ILE A 90 -2.37 -3.46 17.78
N ALA A 91 -2.14 -4.62 18.40
CA ALA A 91 -2.93 -5.82 18.13
C ALA A 91 -4.43 -5.63 18.45
N GLU A 92 -4.77 -4.91 19.53
CA GLU A 92 -6.15 -4.54 19.85
C GLU A 92 -6.77 -3.64 18.77
N ILE A 93 -6.03 -2.63 18.29
CA ILE A 93 -6.51 -1.75 17.22
C ILE A 93 -6.71 -2.55 15.94
N ALA A 94 -5.78 -3.44 15.60
CA ALA A 94 -5.87 -4.27 14.42
C ALA A 94 -7.10 -5.19 14.41
N LYS A 95 -7.55 -5.67 15.58
CA LYS A 95 -8.81 -6.45 15.69
C LYS A 95 -10.06 -5.63 15.33
N SER A 96 -10.00 -4.30 15.44
CA SER A 96 -11.10 -3.42 15.04
C SER A 96 -11.04 -2.98 13.58
N PHE A 97 -10.00 -3.37 12.85
CA PHE A 97 -9.82 -3.01 11.46
C PHE A 97 -10.74 -3.85 10.57
N ALA A 98 -11.60 -3.16 9.82
CA ALA A 98 -12.47 -3.76 8.82
C ALA A 98 -12.21 -2.99 7.51
N PRO A 99 -11.41 -3.54 6.58
CA PRO A 99 -11.20 -2.91 5.29
C PRO A 99 -12.47 -3.01 4.44
N GLU A 100 -12.69 -2.02 3.58
CA GLU A 100 -13.73 -2.11 2.56
C GLU A 100 -13.40 -3.26 1.59
N PRO A 101 -14.39 -4.08 1.19
CA PRO A 101 -14.17 -5.15 0.24
C PRO A 101 -13.56 -4.65 -1.07
N PHE A 102 -12.55 -5.35 -1.58
CA PHE A 102 -11.94 -5.02 -2.86
C PHE A 102 -12.97 -5.12 -4.00
N GLN A 103 -13.03 -4.08 -4.83
CA GLN A 103 -13.80 -4.07 -6.07
C GLN A 103 -12.85 -3.87 -7.26
N PRO A 104 -12.77 -4.83 -8.19
CA PRO A 104 -11.93 -4.70 -9.37
C PRO A 104 -12.35 -3.51 -10.22
N ARG A 105 -11.36 -2.76 -10.71
CA ARG A 105 -11.59 -1.67 -11.65
C ARG A 105 -11.41 -2.16 -13.08
N SER A 106 -12.42 -1.93 -13.91
CA SER A 106 -12.31 -2.11 -15.36
C SER A 106 -11.43 -1.03 -15.97
N GLY A 107 -10.64 -1.39 -16.98
CA GLY A 107 -9.80 -0.43 -17.71
C GLY A 107 -8.43 -0.16 -17.09
N VAL A 108 -8.09 -0.78 -15.94
CA VAL A 108 -6.72 -0.77 -15.43
C VAL A 108 -5.84 -1.55 -16.40
N ARG A 109 -4.90 -0.89 -17.06
CA ARG A 109 -3.99 -1.52 -18.01
C ARG A 109 -2.65 -1.77 -17.32
N ILE A 110 -2.29 -3.04 -17.17
CA ILE A 110 -1.01 -3.46 -16.59
C ILE A 110 -0.13 -3.92 -17.74
N ALA A 111 0.99 -3.24 -17.97
CA ALA A 111 1.96 -3.64 -18.99
C ALA A 111 2.60 -5.00 -18.63
N VAL A 112 2.69 -5.87 -19.63
CA VAL A 112 3.30 -7.20 -19.50
C VAL A 112 4.75 -7.19 -19.99
N THR A 113 5.10 -6.26 -20.89
CA THR A 113 6.45 -6.08 -21.44
C THR A 113 6.93 -4.64 -21.26
N GLU A 114 8.23 -4.43 -21.41
CA GLU A 114 8.85 -3.09 -21.32
C GLU A 114 8.42 -2.18 -22.48
N GLU A 115 8.17 -2.76 -23.65
CA GLU A 115 7.61 -2.05 -24.81
C GLU A 115 6.17 -1.58 -24.54
N GLU A 116 5.35 -2.42 -23.90
CA GLU A 116 3.99 -2.00 -23.49
C GLU A 116 4.02 -0.92 -22.43
N ALA A 117 4.95 -1.00 -21.47
CA ALA A 117 5.11 0.00 -20.40
C ALA A 117 5.52 1.37 -20.99
N SER A 118 6.50 1.40 -21.89
CA SER A 118 6.93 2.62 -22.57
C SER A 118 5.87 3.20 -23.52
N ALA A 119 5.04 2.35 -24.13
CA ALA A 119 3.92 2.81 -24.96
C ALA A 119 2.77 3.42 -24.13
N GLN A 120 2.53 2.92 -22.91
CA GLN A 120 1.53 3.48 -21.99
C GLN A 120 1.87 4.91 -21.55
N ASP A 121 3.15 5.21 -21.31
CA ASP A 121 3.62 6.56 -20.93
C ASP A 121 3.30 7.63 -22.00
N ASN A 122 3.03 7.21 -23.25
CA ASN A 122 2.73 8.09 -24.37
C ASN A 122 1.23 8.22 -24.67
N MET A 123 0.34 7.56 -23.91
CA MET A 123 -1.10 7.67 -24.13
C MET A 123 -1.67 8.84 -23.32
N GLU A 124 -2.08 9.90 -24.03
CA GLU A 124 -2.93 10.98 -23.51
C GLU A 124 -4.34 10.41 -23.21
N ASP A 125 -4.56 9.92 -21.99
CA ASP A 125 -5.92 9.78 -21.43
C ASP A 125 -6.39 11.17 -20.91
N ASP A 126 -7.61 11.27 -20.37
CA ASP A 126 -8.26 12.47 -19.78
C ASP A 126 -7.53 13.03 -18.53
N THR A 127 -6.21 13.21 -18.64
CA THR A 127 -5.31 13.66 -17.60
C THR A 127 -5.56 15.13 -17.27
N GLU A 128 -5.96 15.94 -18.25
CA GLU A 128 -6.13 17.38 -18.04
C GLU A 128 -7.32 17.68 -17.12
N THR A 129 -8.48 17.05 -17.33
CA THR A 129 -9.65 17.21 -16.46
C THR A 129 -9.36 16.73 -15.03
N GLN A 130 -8.70 15.57 -14.88
CA GLN A 130 -8.33 15.04 -13.57
C GLN A 130 -7.33 15.95 -12.85
N VAL A 131 -6.34 16.48 -13.57
CA VAL A 131 -5.37 17.44 -13.04
C VAL A 131 -6.06 18.72 -12.57
N GLU A 132 -7.02 19.25 -13.34
CA GLU A 132 -7.80 20.43 -12.92
C GLU A 132 -8.61 20.17 -11.65
N GLN A 133 -9.28 19.02 -11.56
CA GLN A 133 -10.03 18.62 -10.36
C GLN A 133 -9.12 18.49 -9.12
N LEU A 134 -7.93 17.93 -9.29
CA LEU A 134 -6.93 17.82 -8.21
C LEU A 134 -6.42 19.20 -7.78
N LYS A 135 -6.14 20.12 -8.73
CA LYS A 135 -5.75 21.50 -8.43
C LYS A 135 -6.81 22.22 -7.60
N LEU A 136 -8.08 22.10 -7.99
CA LEU A 136 -9.20 22.69 -7.24
C LEU A 136 -9.34 22.07 -5.83
N SER A 137 -9.14 20.76 -5.72
CA SER A 137 -9.18 20.06 -4.43
C SER A 137 -8.06 20.52 -3.50
N LEU A 138 -6.83 20.64 -4.03
CA LEU A 138 -5.67 21.15 -3.30
C LEU A 138 -5.88 22.60 -2.84
N ALA A 139 -6.43 23.46 -3.70
CA ALA A 139 -6.71 24.86 -3.37
C ALA A 139 -7.71 25.04 -2.20
N ARG A 140 -8.54 24.02 -1.95
CA ARG A 140 -9.51 24.00 -0.84
C ARG A 140 -8.93 23.45 0.47
N LEU A 141 -7.76 22.82 0.43
CA LEU A 141 -7.15 22.26 1.64
C LEU A 141 -6.57 23.38 2.51
N ASN A 142 -6.99 23.39 3.78
CA ASN A 142 -6.38 24.25 4.80
C ASN A 142 -5.22 23.51 5.47
N ILE A 143 -4.03 23.58 4.86
CA ILE A 143 -2.84 22.91 5.38
C ILE A 143 -2.29 23.69 6.57
N ARG A 144 -2.48 23.14 7.78
CA ARG A 144 -2.03 23.75 9.04
C ARG A 144 -0.79 23.10 9.65
N THR A 145 -0.35 21.98 9.08
CA THR A 145 0.73 21.15 9.62
C THR A 145 1.68 20.74 8.51
N THR A 146 2.97 20.79 8.80
CA THR A 146 4.01 20.26 7.91
C THR A 146 4.33 18.81 8.28
N LEU A 147 4.71 18.03 7.28
CA LEU A 147 5.23 16.67 7.47
C LEU A 147 6.75 16.71 7.61
N ASN A 148 7.32 15.73 8.30
CA ASN A 148 8.76 15.49 8.30
C ASN A 148 9.11 14.43 7.26
N SER A 149 10.11 14.72 6.42
CA SER A 149 10.79 13.67 5.67
C SER A 149 11.49 12.72 6.64
N ILE A 150 11.59 11.46 6.27
CA ILE A 150 12.38 10.46 6.98
C ILE A 150 13.56 10.14 6.08
N ASP A 151 14.76 10.45 6.55
CA ASP A 151 15.98 10.11 5.85
C ASP A 151 16.34 8.66 6.17
N PHE A 152 16.42 7.83 5.14
CA PHE A 152 16.70 6.42 5.30
C PHE A 152 18.11 6.21 5.84
N GLU A 153 18.20 5.41 6.90
CA GLU A 153 19.43 4.98 7.55
C GLU A 153 19.31 3.49 7.87
N LYS A 154 20.22 2.69 7.33
CA LYS A 154 20.21 1.22 7.43
C LYS A 154 21.07 0.70 8.59
N ASP A 155 21.99 1.52 9.10
CA ASP A 155 22.98 1.12 10.11
C ASP A 155 22.50 1.42 11.55
N ASP A 156 21.30 1.98 11.71
CA ASP A 156 20.65 2.24 13.00
C ASP A 156 19.47 1.28 13.20
N ASP A 157 19.70 0.24 14.00
CA ASP A 157 18.72 -0.80 14.31
C ASP A 157 17.54 -0.29 15.18
N THR A 158 17.57 0.96 15.64
CA THR A 158 16.53 1.52 16.53
C THR A 158 15.49 2.39 15.82
N ASN A 159 15.69 2.68 14.53
CA ASN A 159 14.85 3.62 13.77
C ASN A 159 13.70 2.96 12.99
N HIS A 160 13.58 1.63 13.03
CA HIS A 160 12.53 0.85 12.36
C HIS A 160 12.51 0.94 10.83
N HIS A 161 13.56 1.49 10.18
CA HIS A 161 13.66 1.54 8.73
C HIS A 161 13.83 0.13 8.14
N MET A 162 14.81 -0.61 8.65
CA MET A 162 15.09 -1.97 8.17
C MET A 162 14.00 -2.97 8.56
N GLU A 163 13.35 -2.75 9.71
CA GLU A 163 12.17 -3.54 10.09
C GLU A 163 11.05 -3.38 9.06
N PHE A 164 10.75 -2.16 8.63
CA PHE A 164 9.75 -1.91 7.59
C PHE A 164 10.15 -2.47 6.21
N VAL A 165 11.43 -2.36 5.83
CA VAL A 165 11.91 -2.88 4.54
C VAL A 165 11.90 -4.41 4.48
N THR A 166 12.13 -5.05 5.62
CA THR A 166 12.24 -6.52 5.72
C THR A 166 10.89 -7.21 5.86
N ALA A 167 9.93 -6.58 6.54
CA ALA A 167 8.59 -7.10 6.77
C ALA A 167 7.73 -7.08 5.49
#